data_AF-A0A2N2DPL6-F1
#
_entry.id   AF-A0A2N2DPL6-F1
#
_cell.length_a   1.000
_cell.length_b   1.000
_cell.length_c   1.000
_cell.angle_alpha   90.00
_cell.angle_beta   90.00
_cell.angle_gamma   90.00
#
_symmetry.space_group_name_H-M   'P 1'
#
loop_
_entity.id
_entity.type
_entity.pdbx_description
1 polymer ?
#
loop_
_entity_poly.entity_id
_entity_poly.type
_entity_poly.pdbx_seq_one_letter_code
_entity_poly.pdbx_strand_id
1 'polypeptide(L)'
;MVIDSKKGGIAMAFLNDLSKKLTEVAGDAAEKAKDVAGIARLKTEIMGEQKKLQQSYAELGKLYYESVKDKDDGPEAVICAEIKDTILLIEDLESKIELIKND
;
A
#
# COMPACT_ATOMS: atom_id res chain seq x y z
N MET A 1 -6.09 -27.51 -8.39
CA MET A 1 -5.18 -26.59 -9.11
C MET A 1 -4.84 -25.48 -8.13
N VAL A 2 -3.56 -25.39 -7.79
CA VAL A 2 -3.03 -24.58 -6.68
C VAL A 2 -3.10 -23.11 -7.05
N ILE A 3 -3.79 -22.28 -6.25
CA ILE A 3 -3.60 -20.83 -6.31
C ILE A 3 -2.78 -20.47 -5.08
N ASP A 4 -1.48 -20.39 -5.33
CA ASP A 4 -0.45 -19.96 -4.39
C ASP A 4 -0.76 -18.58 -3.82
N SER A 5 -0.63 -18.46 -2.50
CA SER A 5 -0.68 -17.22 -1.74
C SER A 5 0.46 -16.29 -2.17
N LYS A 6 0.20 -15.40 -3.13
CA LYS A 6 1.12 -14.34 -3.52
C LYS A 6 1.04 -13.12 -2.58
N LYS A 7 1.20 -13.34 -1.26
CA LYS A 7 1.58 -12.27 -0.32
C LYS A 7 3.11 -12.12 -0.38
N GLY A 8 3.61 -11.40 -1.39
CA GLY A 8 5.05 -11.18 -1.54
C GLY A 8 5.48 -10.23 -2.67
N GLY A 9 4.57 -9.41 -3.21
CA GLY A 9 4.78 -8.73 -4.49
C GLY A 9 5.77 -7.56 -4.50
N ILE A 10 6.08 -6.95 -3.36
CA ILE A 10 6.93 -5.75 -3.31
C ILE A 10 8.25 -6.02 -2.58
N ALA A 11 8.21 -6.60 -1.38
CA ALA A 11 9.41 -6.84 -0.57
C ALA A 11 10.42 -7.77 -1.27
N MET A 12 9.95 -8.80 -1.98
CA MET A 12 10.82 -9.72 -2.72
C MET A 12 11.44 -9.07 -3.96
N ALA A 13 10.70 -8.19 -4.65
CA ALA A 13 11.25 -7.42 -5.77
C ALA A 13 12.34 -6.45 -5.29
N PHE A 14 12.12 -5.79 -4.14
CA PHE A 14 13.09 -4.87 -3.53
C PHE A 14 14.37 -5.56 -3.04
N LEU A 15 14.27 -6.73 -2.40
CA LEU A 15 15.47 -7.49 -1.96
C LEU A 15 16.28 -8.01 -3.14
N ASN A 16 15.62 -8.40 -4.23
CA ASN A 16 16.30 -8.92 -5.43
C ASN A 16 17.03 -7.80 -6.21
N ASP A 17 16.49 -6.59 -6.26
CA ASP A 17 17.19 -5.45 -6.88
C ASP A 17 18.34 -4.95 -6.00
N LEU A 18 18.18 -5.03 -4.68
CA LEU A 18 19.25 -4.72 -3.73
C LEU A 18 20.39 -5.74 -3.81
N SER A 19 20.08 -7.04 -3.88
CA SER A 19 21.09 -8.09 -4.00
C SER A 19 21.88 -7.99 -5.31
N LYS A 20 21.21 -7.67 -6.42
CA LYS A 20 21.86 -7.43 -7.72
C LYS A 20 22.82 -6.25 -7.66
N LYS A 21 22.38 -5.11 -7.12
CA LYS A 21 23.24 -3.90 -7.00
C LYS A 21 24.37 -4.06 -5.98
N LEU A 22 24.18 -4.85 -4.92
CA LEU A 22 25.25 -5.20 -3.97
C LEU A 22 26.33 -6.07 -4.62
N THR A 23 25.94 -7.00 -5.48
CA THR A 23 26.89 -7.92 -6.16
C THR A 23 27.74 -7.19 -7.20
N GLU A 24 27.19 -6.18 -7.87
CA GLU A 24 27.89 -5.34 -8.86
C GLU A 24 28.97 -4.43 -8.22
N VAL A 25 28.94 -4.27 -6.89
CA VAL A 25 29.68 -3.22 -6.16
C VAL A 25 30.75 -3.84 -5.21
N ALA A 26 31.38 -4.98 -5.54
CA ALA A 26 32.31 -5.68 -4.63
C ALA A 26 33.72 -5.06 -4.36
N GLY A 27 34.15 -4.05 -5.12
CA GLY A 27 35.57 -3.61 -5.13
C GLY A 27 36.14 -2.58 -4.13
N ASP A 28 35.42 -2.01 -3.14
CA ASP A 28 36.05 -1.10 -2.14
C ASP A 28 35.14 -0.85 -0.90
N ALA A 29 35.35 -1.61 0.18
CA ALA A 29 34.33 -1.81 1.22
C ALA A 29 33.96 -0.56 2.07
N ALA A 30 34.87 0.39 2.27
CA ALA A 30 34.66 1.52 3.19
C ALA A 30 33.88 2.69 2.57
N GLU A 31 34.24 3.13 1.36
CA GLU A 31 33.48 4.17 0.64
C GLU A 31 32.08 3.66 0.25
N LYS A 32 31.99 2.38 -0.12
CA LYS A 32 30.72 1.75 -0.50
C LYS A 32 29.76 1.56 0.68
N ALA A 33 30.28 1.33 1.89
CA ALA A 33 29.43 1.30 3.08
C ALA A 33 28.77 2.66 3.35
N LYS A 34 29.49 3.76 3.11
CA LYS A 34 28.97 5.13 3.23
C LYS A 34 27.91 5.43 2.18
N ASP A 35 28.14 5.00 0.94
CA ASP A 35 27.17 5.15 -0.15
C ASP A 35 25.90 4.33 0.09
N VAL A 36 26.03 3.09 0.60
CA VAL A 36 24.89 2.25 0.98
C VAL A 36 24.09 2.87 2.13
N ALA A 37 24.76 3.46 3.13
CA ALA A 37 24.08 4.17 4.22
C ALA A 37 23.35 5.43 3.72
N GLY A 38 23.96 6.20 2.81
CA GLY A 38 23.33 7.35 2.17
C GLY A 38 22.10 6.96 1.36
N ILE A 39 22.20 5.90 0.56
CA ILE A 39 21.09 5.35 -0.22
C ILE A 39 19.97 4.83 0.70
N ALA A 40 20.30 4.12 1.77
CA ALA A 40 19.31 3.60 2.73
C ALA A 40 18.55 4.75 3.42
N ARG A 41 19.25 5.83 3.76
CA ARG A 41 18.62 7.04 4.31
C ARG A 41 17.66 7.68 3.31
N LEU A 42 18.13 7.96 2.09
CA LEU A 42 17.30 8.54 1.03
C LEU A 42 16.06 7.68 0.73
N LYS A 43 16.21 6.35 0.72
CA LYS A 43 15.08 5.42 0.55
C LYS A 43 14.08 5.50 1.70
N THR A 44 14.54 5.61 2.93
CA THR A 44 13.65 5.78 4.09
C THR A 44 12.87 7.09 4.00
N GLU A 45 13.54 8.17 3.58
CA GLU A 45 12.88 9.46 3.35
C GLU A 45 11.83 9.35 2.22
N ILE A 46 12.16 8.71 1.10
CA ILE A 46 11.20 8.44 0.00
C ILE A 46 9.99 7.64 0.49
N MET A 47 10.20 6.58 1.27
CA MET A 47 9.09 5.79 1.83
C MET A 47 8.19 6.63 2.74
N GLY A 48 8.78 7.51 3.54
CA GLY A 48 8.04 8.47 4.36
C GLY A 48 7.15 9.39 3.52
N GLU A 49 7.70 9.98 2.47
CA GLU A 49 6.95 10.85 1.55
C GLU A 49 5.88 10.08 0.75
N GLN A 50 6.18 8.85 0.29
CA GLN A 50 5.19 7.99 -0.36
C GLN A 50 4.02 7.67 0.57
N LYS A 51 4.28 7.39 1.85
CA LYS A 51 3.23 7.15 2.84
C LYS A 51 2.37 8.41 3.05
N LYS A 52 2.99 9.58 3.20
CA LYS A 52 2.27 10.86 3.31
C LYS A 52 1.41 11.12 2.08
N LEU A 53 1.95 10.90 0.88
CA LEU A 53 1.24 11.06 -0.38
C LEU A 53 -0.01 10.17 -0.44
N GLN A 54 0.12 8.89 -0.08
CA GLN A 54 -1.02 7.96 -0.02
C GLN A 54 -2.08 8.41 1.00
N GLN A 55 -1.65 8.93 2.16
CA GLN A 55 -2.57 9.48 3.16
C GLN A 55 -3.31 10.71 2.63
N SER A 56 -2.61 11.64 1.99
CA SER A 56 -3.22 12.82 1.36
C SER A 56 -4.21 12.45 0.28
N TYR A 57 -3.90 11.47 -0.58
CA TYR A 57 -4.85 10.98 -1.59
C TYR A 57 -6.07 10.32 -0.97
N ALA A 58 -5.89 9.52 0.09
CA ALA A 58 -7.01 8.90 0.80
C ALA A 58 -7.92 9.95 1.46
N GLU A 59 -7.34 10.97 2.09
CA GLU A 59 -8.10 12.06 2.71
C GLU A 59 -8.84 12.90 1.67
N LEU A 60 -8.18 13.27 0.57
CA LEU A 60 -8.82 13.97 -0.54
C LEU A 60 -9.96 13.14 -1.14
N GLY A 61 -9.72 11.85 -1.39
CA GLY A 61 -10.71 10.93 -1.91
C GLY A 61 -11.91 10.79 -0.98
N LYS A 62 -11.69 10.77 0.35
CA LYS A 62 -12.76 10.75 1.35
C LYS A 62 -13.60 12.02 1.31
N LEU A 63 -12.95 13.20 1.32
CA LEU A 63 -13.65 14.48 1.23
C LEU A 63 -14.46 14.60 -0.07
N TYR A 64 -13.86 14.18 -1.18
CA TYR A 64 -14.53 14.17 -2.47
C TYR A 64 -15.72 13.22 -2.47
N TYR A 65 -15.52 11.96 -2.03
CA TYR A 65 -16.58 10.97 -1.87
C TYR A 65 -17.73 11.52 -1.02
N GLU A 66 -17.47 12.11 0.13
CA GLU A 66 -18.51 12.70 0.98
C GLU A 66 -19.32 13.80 0.26
N SER A 67 -18.69 14.55 -0.65
CA SER A 67 -19.35 15.61 -1.42
C SER A 67 -20.17 15.12 -2.63
N VAL A 68 -19.94 13.89 -3.09
CA VAL A 68 -20.58 13.34 -4.29
C VAL A 68 -21.35 12.03 -4.04
N LYS A 69 -21.21 11.38 -2.88
CA LYS A 69 -21.80 10.07 -2.58
C LYS A 69 -23.33 10.04 -2.68
N ASP A 70 -24.00 11.17 -2.54
CA ASP A 70 -25.46 11.30 -2.61
C ASP A 70 -25.94 11.77 -3.99
N LYS A 71 -25.02 11.95 -4.94
CA LYS A 71 -25.32 12.26 -6.34
C LYS A 71 -25.37 10.96 -7.11
N ASP A 72 -26.55 10.64 -7.67
CA ASP A 72 -26.76 9.45 -8.50
C ASP A 72 -26.40 9.67 -9.99
N ASP A 73 -25.85 10.84 -10.33
CA ASP A 73 -25.44 11.19 -11.70
C ASP A 73 -24.00 11.73 -11.71
N GLY A 74 -23.24 11.34 -12.74
CA GLY A 74 -21.83 11.67 -12.92
C GLY A 74 -20.91 10.46 -13.14
N PRO A 75 -19.71 10.66 -13.72
CA PRO A 75 -18.76 9.58 -13.99
C PRO A 75 -18.25 8.88 -12.72
N GLU A 76 -18.37 9.51 -11.56
CA GLU A 76 -17.93 8.98 -10.26
C GLU A 76 -19.00 8.14 -9.55
N ALA A 77 -20.24 8.12 -10.04
CA ALA A 77 -21.37 7.42 -9.42
C ALA A 77 -21.12 5.91 -9.27
N VAL A 78 -20.51 5.29 -10.30
CA VAL A 78 -20.13 3.86 -10.28
C VAL A 78 -19.13 3.57 -9.17
N ILE A 79 -18.09 4.42 -9.06
CA ILE A 79 -17.04 4.28 -8.06
C ILE A 79 -17.62 4.49 -6.65
N CYS A 80 -18.54 5.44 -6.49
CA CYS A 80 -19.22 5.68 -5.21
C CYS A 80 -20.11 4.50 -4.79
N ALA A 81 -20.80 3.86 -5.73
CA ALA A 81 -21.59 2.65 -5.47
C ALA A 81 -20.69 1.49 -5.01
N GLU A 82 -19.57 1.24 -5.70
CA GLU A 82 -18.59 0.23 -5.30
C GLU A 82 -18.02 0.47 -3.89
N ILE A 83 -17.75 1.73 -3.54
CA ILE A 83 -17.30 2.11 -2.19
C ILE A 83 -18.38 1.77 -1.15
N LYS A 84 -19.65 2.09 -1.41
CA LYS A 84 -20.77 1.77 -0.50
C LYS A 84 -20.90 0.26 -0.30
N ASP A 85 -20.88 -0.51 -1.38
CA ASP A 85 -21.00 -1.98 -1.32
C ASP A 85 -19.83 -2.60 -0.53
N THR A 86 -18.62 -2.07 -0.72
CA THR A 86 -17.43 -2.51 0.01
C THR A 86 -17.54 -2.20 1.51
N ILE A 87 -18.07 -1.03 1.89
CA ILE A 87 -18.30 -0.67 3.29
C ILE A 87 -19.27 -1.65 3.94
N LEU A 88 -20.39 -1.95 3.29
CA LEU A 88 -21.39 -2.90 3.81
C LEU A 88 -20.80 -4.31 3.97
N LEU A 89 -19.97 -4.75 3.02
CA LEU A 89 -19.30 -6.05 3.13
C LEU A 89 -18.31 -6.09 4.32
N ILE A 90 -17.59 -5.00 4.58
CA ILE A 90 -16.69 -4.91 5.74
C ILE A 90 -17.49 -5.04 7.03
N GLU A 91 -18.61 -4.31 7.17
CA GLU A 91 -19.48 -4.37 8.35
C GLU A 91 -20.06 -5.78 8.58
N ASP A 92 -20.47 -6.48 7.52
CA ASP A 92 -20.94 -7.87 7.60
C ASP A 92 -19.83 -8.83 8.04
N LEU A 93 -18.61 -8.68 7.50
CA LEU A 93 -17.47 -9.50 7.89
C LEU A 93 -17.05 -9.25 9.34
N GLU A 94 -17.05 -7.99 9.79
CA GLU A 94 -16.78 -7.63 11.17
C GLU A 94 -17.83 -8.23 12.12
N SER A 95 -19.11 -8.14 11.78
CA SER A 95 -20.21 -8.75 12.54
C SER A 95 -20.06 -10.27 12.66
N LYS A 96 -19.68 -10.96 11.58
CA LYS A 96 -19.39 -12.41 11.60
C LYS A 96 -18.22 -12.76 12.51
N ILE A 97 -17.17 -11.94 12.54
CA ILE A 97 -16.04 -12.12 13.45
C ILE A 97 -16.49 -11.97 14.91
N GLU A 98 -17.35 -11.01 15.22
CA GLU A 98 -17.87 -10.83 16.59
C GLU A 98 -18.72 -11.99 17.07
N LEU A 99 -19.57 -12.55 16.20
CA LEU A 99 -20.35 -13.75 16.53
C LEU A 99 -19.44 -14.94 16.87
N ILE A 100 -18.39 -15.18 16.07
CA ILE A 100 -17.43 -16.26 16.32
C ILE A 100 -16.64 -16.05 17.62
N LYS A 101 -16.37 -14.79 18.01
CA LYS A 101 -15.62 -14.48 19.24
C LYS A 101 -16.46 -14.67 20.52
N ASN A 102 -17.78 -14.58 20.41
CA ASN A 102 -18.70 -14.62 21.55
C ASN A 102 -19.35 -16.00 21.77
N ASP A 103 -19.09 -16.97 20.89
CA ASP A 103 -19.36 -18.41 21.06
C ASP A 103 -18.19 -19.14 21.75
#